data_AF-A0A956ADR4-F1
#
_entry.id   AF-A0A956ADR4-F1
#
_cell.length_a   1.000
_cell.length_b   1.000
_cell.length_c   1.000
_cell.angle_alpha   90.00
_cell.angle_beta   90.00
_cell.angle_gamma   90.00
#
_symmetry.space_group_name_H-M   'P 1'
#
loop_
_entity.id
_entity.type
_entity.pdbx_description
1 polymer ?
#
loop_
_entity_poly.entity_id
_entity_poly.type
_entity_poly.pdbx_seq_one_letter_code
_entity_poly.pdbx_strand_id
1 'polypeptide(L)'
;MPFRDTAEHRRLQDSEDRRADWKNWGPYLAERAWGTVREDYSATGEAWDYFPHDHARSRAYRWNEDGIGGFCNRFQNVCLAHAFWNENDPIIKERLFGLTGSEGNHGEDVKELYYYQDGTPTHSYMKMLYIYPHAAFPYAELVERNRESGVHGREIELWEILELELTERRFFEITIEYAKASDEDLLCRITATNCGPDAAPLHILPHLFYRNSWSWDRRREPPLLEKRGPELVYAEHHYLGERYFYVHAPDFAAPTLLFCDNETNYARLYGQPNTTLHPKDAINDAVVNGDPQLAAADRGTKAAAHFSGLLPRETSVQIWLRLSPEPDREPFSTFEGVFERRIAEADEFFDAIQQRSLDEEQRSVQRQALAGLLWSKQFYHFGVGHWLHGDSAQPAPPQDRTAGRNSDWTHVYALDVISMPDKWEYPWFAAWDLAFHVIPLALVDPEWAKRQLILLLREWYMHPSGQIPAYEWAFDDVNPPVHAWSALQVYKLTRESHGGGDTDFLERIFHKLLLNFTWWVNRKDIAGNNIFQGGFLGLDNIGVFDRSKPLPTGGHLDQ
;
A
#
# COMPACT_ATOMS: atom_id res chain seq x y z
N MET A 1 -1.32 -31.65 10.60
CA MET A 1 0.12 -31.84 10.91
C MET A 1 0.35 -31.32 12.33
N PRO A 2 1.28 -31.86 13.14
CA PRO A 2 1.57 -31.25 14.44
C PRO A 2 2.03 -29.80 14.23
N PHE A 3 1.50 -28.88 15.05
CA PHE A 3 1.91 -27.48 15.11
C PHE A 3 3.43 -27.40 15.20
N ARG A 4 4.08 -26.77 14.23
CA ARG A 4 5.54 -26.60 14.23
C ARG A 4 5.85 -25.26 14.88
N ASP A 5 6.57 -25.29 15.98
CA ASP A 5 6.90 -24.12 16.81
C ASP A 5 8.19 -23.44 16.29
N THR A 6 8.07 -22.62 15.25
CA THR A 6 9.19 -21.80 14.73
C THR A 6 9.23 -20.43 15.42
N ALA A 7 10.29 -19.65 15.21
CA ALA A 7 10.32 -18.27 15.72
C ALA A 7 9.13 -17.42 15.25
N GLU A 8 8.72 -17.56 13.99
CA GLU A 8 7.59 -16.81 13.43
C GLU A 8 6.24 -17.23 14.04
N HIS A 9 6.01 -18.53 14.26
CA HIS A 9 4.81 -19.00 14.96
C HIS A 9 4.71 -18.43 16.38
N ARG A 10 5.84 -18.29 17.09
CA ARG A 10 5.86 -17.65 18.42
C ARG A 10 5.50 -16.16 18.36
N ARG A 11 5.96 -15.42 17.34
CA ARG A 11 5.56 -14.01 17.16
C ARG A 11 4.07 -13.85 16.86
N LEU A 12 3.51 -14.75 16.06
CA LEU A 12 2.07 -14.78 15.78
C LEU A 12 1.29 -15.01 17.08
N GLN A 13 1.71 -15.99 17.89
CA GLN A 13 1.11 -16.26 19.19
C GLN A 13 1.27 -15.09 20.15
N ASP A 14 2.44 -14.44 20.20
CA ASP A 14 2.66 -13.26 21.03
C ASP A 14 1.77 -12.09 20.61
N SER A 15 1.50 -11.93 19.32
CA SER A 15 0.59 -10.91 18.79
C SER A 15 -0.87 -11.21 19.18
N GLU A 16 -1.29 -12.47 19.06
CA GLU A 16 -2.64 -12.90 19.43
C GLU A 16 -2.88 -12.78 20.95
N ASP A 17 -1.90 -13.20 21.76
CA ASP A 17 -1.92 -13.11 23.22
C ASP A 17 -1.66 -11.68 23.75
N ARG A 18 -1.38 -10.72 22.86
CA ARG A 18 -1.03 -9.32 23.17
C ARG A 18 0.19 -9.19 24.09
N ARG A 19 1.17 -10.09 23.94
CA ARG A 19 2.48 -10.02 24.62
C ARG A 19 3.46 -9.08 23.91
N ALA A 20 3.35 -8.97 22.59
CA ALA A 20 4.13 -8.08 21.73
C ALA A 20 3.26 -7.70 20.52
N ASP A 21 3.50 -6.54 19.90
CA ASP A 21 2.67 -6.07 18.79
C ASP A 21 3.40 -6.11 17.44
N TRP A 22 3.85 -7.30 17.04
CA TRP A 22 4.67 -7.46 15.83
C TRP A 22 4.00 -6.95 14.56
N LYS A 23 2.67 -6.99 14.47
CA LYS A 23 1.89 -6.48 13.34
C LYS A 23 1.66 -4.95 13.40
N ASN A 24 2.30 -4.24 14.33
CA ASN A 24 2.16 -2.77 14.42
C ASN A 24 2.80 -2.10 13.23
N TRP A 25 3.92 -2.62 12.75
CA TRP A 25 4.65 -2.09 11.61
C TRP A 25 4.59 -3.07 10.45
N GLY A 26 4.45 -2.57 9.23
CA GLY A 26 4.41 -3.43 8.06
C GLY A 26 4.32 -2.63 6.77
N PRO A 27 4.16 -3.30 5.62
CA PRO A 27 4.11 -2.70 4.30
C PRO A 27 2.79 -1.98 4.01
N TYR A 28 2.22 -1.29 5.01
CA TYR A 28 0.85 -0.76 4.96
C TYR A 28 0.70 0.56 4.19
N LEU A 29 1.81 1.12 3.69
CA LEU A 29 1.79 2.24 2.76
C LEU A 29 1.25 1.76 1.41
N ALA A 30 0.40 2.48 0.69
CA ALA A 30 0.01 2.05 -0.65
C ALA A 30 1.18 2.19 -1.65
N GLU A 31 1.09 1.59 -2.84
CA GLU A 31 1.96 1.98 -3.97
C GLU A 31 1.32 3.10 -4.81
N ARG A 32 -0.01 3.30 -4.66
CA ARG A 32 -0.79 4.40 -5.23
C ARG A 32 -1.85 4.91 -4.28
N ALA A 33 -1.89 6.22 -4.05
CA ALA A 33 -2.94 6.93 -3.31
C ALA A 33 -3.65 8.00 -4.17
N TRP A 34 -2.99 8.49 -5.21
CA TRP A 34 -3.57 9.42 -6.19
C TRP A 34 -4.66 8.71 -7.01
N GLY A 35 -5.63 9.46 -7.51
CA GLY A 35 -6.73 8.91 -8.32
C GLY A 35 -7.65 7.93 -7.58
N THR A 36 -7.85 8.11 -6.26
CA THR A 36 -8.75 7.28 -5.45
C THR A 36 -10.02 8.03 -5.09
N VAL A 37 -11.13 7.32 -4.86
CA VAL A 37 -12.44 7.94 -4.56
C VAL A 37 -12.36 8.77 -3.29
N ARG A 38 -11.66 8.27 -2.27
CA ARG A 38 -11.50 8.96 -0.99
C ARG A 38 -10.77 10.29 -1.14
N GLU A 39 -9.87 10.42 -2.11
CA GLU A 39 -9.16 11.68 -2.40
C GLU A 39 -9.93 12.61 -3.36
N ASP A 40 -11.08 12.18 -3.88
CA ASP A 40 -11.91 12.96 -4.79
C ASP A 40 -12.90 13.88 -4.07
N TYR A 41 -12.75 15.19 -4.31
CA TYR A 41 -13.69 16.23 -3.86
C TYR A 41 -14.27 17.04 -5.02
N SER A 42 -14.18 16.53 -6.24
CA SER A 42 -14.81 17.11 -7.43
C SER A 42 -16.34 17.04 -7.36
N ALA A 43 -17.01 17.87 -8.16
CA ALA A 43 -18.46 17.80 -8.32
C ALA A 43 -18.91 16.59 -9.16
N THR A 44 -18.03 16.08 -10.03
CA THR A 44 -18.35 15.07 -11.05
C THR A 44 -18.11 13.64 -10.56
N GLY A 45 -17.26 13.43 -9.55
CA GLY A 45 -16.89 12.09 -9.10
C GLY A 45 -15.72 11.47 -9.87
N GLU A 46 -15.01 12.28 -10.68
CA GLU A 46 -13.89 11.87 -11.55
C GLU A 46 -12.56 11.91 -10.77
N ALA A 47 -12.33 10.86 -9.98
CA ALA A 47 -11.20 10.81 -9.03
C ALA A 47 -9.83 10.92 -9.70
N TRP A 48 -9.66 10.29 -10.85
CA TRP A 48 -8.41 10.25 -11.62
C TRP A 48 -7.95 11.65 -12.05
N ASP A 49 -8.88 12.44 -12.59
CA ASP A 49 -8.60 13.80 -13.07
C ASP A 49 -8.48 14.81 -11.91
N TYR A 50 -9.17 14.55 -10.80
CA TYR A 50 -9.17 15.46 -9.65
C TYR A 50 -7.85 15.45 -8.86
N PHE A 51 -7.24 14.28 -8.72
CA PHE A 51 -5.96 14.11 -8.04
C PHE A 51 -5.05 13.16 -8.84
N PRO A 52 -4.50 13.62 -9.98
CA PRO A 52 -3.67 12.81 -10.87
C PRO A 52 -2.27 12.59 -10.28
N HIS A 53 -1.52 11.68 -10.91
CA HIS A 53 -0.11 11.40 -10.57
C HIS A 53 0.76 12.67 -10.53
N ASP A 54 0.56 13.63 -11.44
CA ASP A 54 1.37 14.86 -11.45
C ASP A 54 1.19 15.69 -10.16
N HIS A 55 -0.02 15.71 -9.59
CA HIS A 55 -0.28 16.42 -8.35
C HIS A 55 0.27 15.67 -7.11
N ALA A 56 0.47 14.35 -7.20
CA ALA A 56 0.84 13.46 -6.07
C ALA A 56 2.09 13.90 -5.30
N ARG A 57 3.09 14.44 -5.99
CA ARG A 57 4.35 14.90 -5.36
C ARG A 57 4.18 16.24 -4.62
N SER A 58 3.21 17.05 -5.03
CA SER A 58 3.03 18.42 -4.57
C SER A 58 1.78 18.63 -3.71
N ARG A 59 0.90 17.63 -3.58
CA ARG A 59 -0.35 17.71 -2.83
C ARG A 59 -0.33 16.73 -1.65
N ALA A 60 -0.73 17.20 -0.47
CA ALA A 60 -0.89 16.34 0.69
C ALA A 60 -2.13 15.45 0.54
N TYR A 61 -2.01 14.19 0.93
CA TYR A 61 -3.12 13.24 0.97
C TYR A 61 -3.91 13.39 2.27
N ARG A 62 -5.22 13.22 2.18
CA ARG A 62 -6.12 13.32 3.34
C ARG A 62 -6.27 12.01 4.09
N TRP A 63 -6.39 10.92 3.34
CA TRP A 63 -6.87 9.66 3.88
C TRP A 63 -5.74 8.67 4.13
N ASN A 64 -4.76 8.60 3.24
CA ASN A 64 -3.60 7.72 3.33
C ASN A 64 -2.30 8.42 2.85
N GLU A 65 -1.26 7.64 2.58
CA GLU A 65 -0.02 7.97 1.89
C GLU A 65 0.38 6.75 1.05
N ASP A 66 1.26 6.97 0.08
CA ASP A 66 1.84 5.94 -0.78
C ASP A 66 3.36 6.18 -0.93
N GLY A 67 4.08 5.18 -1.41
CA GLY A 67 5.52 5.27 -1.70
C GLY A 67 6.17 3.90 -1.90
N ILE A 68 7.26 3.89 -2.67
CA ILE A 68 7.91 2.64 -3.12
C ILE A 68 8.50 1.87 -1.94
N GLY A 69 8.08 0.62 -1.79
CA GLY A 69 8.56 -0.28 -0.74
C GLY A 69 8.29 0.24 0.66
N GLY A 70 7.20 0.99 0.83
CA GLY A 70 6.94 1.75 2.03
C GLY A 70 6.50 0.90 3.23
N PHE A 71 7.01 1.26 4.41
CA PHE A 71 6.59 0.76 5.72
C PHE A 71 5.94 1.86 6.55
N CYS A 72 4.93 1.52 7.34
CA CYS A 72 4.37 2.42 8.34
C CYS A 72 3.78 1.63 9.52
N ASN A 73 3.48 2.34 10.61
CA ASN A 73 2.71 1.74 11.68
C ASN A 73 1.24 1.56 11.24
N ARG A 74 0.45 0.71 11.91
CA ARG A 74 -0.92 0.32 11.49
C ARG A 74 -1.93 1.46 11.34
N PHE A 75 -1.61 2.63 11.87
CA PHE A 75 -2.42 3.86 11.78
C PHE A 75 -1.83 4.90 10.81
N GLN A 76 -0.74 4.52 10.13
CA GLN A 76 0.02 5.35 9.20
C GLN A 76 0.29 6.75 9.77
N ASN A 77 0.77 6.78 11.03
CA ASN A 77 1.18 8.03 11.66
C ASN A 77 2.51 8.48 11.05
N VAL A 78 3.48 7.57 10.95
CA VAL A 78 4.78 7.80 10.31
C VAL A 78 5.04 6.76 9.23
N CYS A 79 5.66 7.21 8.15
CA CYS A 79 5.90 6.49 6.92
C CYS A 79 7.40 6.51 6.61
N LEU A 80 7.94 5.34 6.30
CA LEU A 80 9.28 5.15 5.73
C LEU A 80 9.08 4.65 4.30
N ALA A 81 9.63 5.36 3.31
CA ALA A 81 9.58 4.95 1.90
C ALA A 81 10.89 5.35 1.19
N HIS A 82 11.05 4.96 -0.06
CA HIS A 82 12.29 5.19 -0.79
C HIS A 82 12.05 5.93 -2.09
N ALA A 83 13.00 6.81 -2.44
CA ALA A 83 12.99 7.53 -3.69
C ALA A 83 14.33 7.41 -4.41
N PHE A 84 14.29 7.45 -5.74
CA PHE A 84 15.45 7.26 -6.61
C PHE A 84 15.51 8.34 -7.69
N TRP A 85 16.72 8.66 -8.16
CA TRP A 85 16.88 9.55 -9.31
C TRP A 85 18.15 9.18 -10.08
N ASN A 86 18.04 9.13 -11.40
CA ASN A 86 19.09 8.69 -12.35
C ASN A 86 19.74 9.88 -13.07
N GLU A 87 19.52 11.11 -12.58
CA GLU A 87 19.90 12.39 -13.23
C GLU A 87 19.20 12.70 -14.57
N ASN A 88 18.40 11.77 -15.10
CA ASN A 88 17.69 11.90 -16.39
C ASN A 88 16.19 12.12 -16.21
N ASP A 89 15.59 11.57 -15.16
CA ASP A 89 14.17 11.73 -14.86
C ASP A 89 13.82 13.19 -14.52
N PRO A 90 12.65 13.69 -14.93
CA PRO A 90 12.22 15.06 -14.64
C PRO A 90 11.80 15.26 -13.16
N ILE A 91 11.68 14.18 -12.40
CA ILE A 91 11.27 14.13 -11.00
C ILE A 91 12.05 13.02 -10.28
N ILE A 92 12.14 13.09 -8.95
CA ILE A 92 12.56 11.92 -8.18
C ILE A 92 11.46 10.86 -8.26
N LYS A 93 11.85 9.60 -8.47
CA LYS A 93 10.96 8.44 -8.46
C LYS A 93 10.66 8.05 -7.01
N GLU A 94 9.66 8.70 -6.40
CA GLU A 94 9.19 8.40 -5.03
C GLU A 94 7.89 7.58 -4.98
N ARG A 95 7.30 7.29 -6.15
CA ARG A 95 6.01 6.58 -6.33
C ARG A 95 6.04 5.79 -7.64
N LEU A 96 5.27 4.71 -7.71
CA LEU A 96 5.09 3.95 -8.94
C LEU A 96 4.15 4.70 -9.91
N PHE A 97 4.56 4.77 -11.18
CA PHE A 97 3.75 5.34 -12.25
C PHE A 97 2.85 4.29 -12.91
N GLY A 98 1.75 4.76 -13.48
CA GLY A 98 0.89 3.98 -14.36
C GLY A 98 -0.21 4.83 -14.95
N LEU A 99 -1.05 4.21 -15.75
CA LEU A 99 -2.10 4.84 -16.52
C LEU A 99 -3.42 4.84 -15.74
N THR A 100 -4.16 5.93 -15.84
CA THR A 100 -5.57 5.96 -15.42
C THR A 100 -6.45 5.15 -16.40
N GLY A 101 -7.67 4.80 -15.99
CA GLY A 101 -8.62 4.12 -16.89
C GLY A 101 -8.96 4.91 -18.18
N SER A 102 -8.70 6.22 -18.24
CA SER A 102 -8.88 7.04 -19.44
C SER A 102 -7.63 7.15 -20.32
N GLU A 103 -6.46 6.80 -19.78
CA GLU A 103 -5.17 6.83 -20.46
C GLU A 103 -4.76 5.46 -21.00
N GLY A 104 -5.09 4.40 -20.27
CA GLY A 104 -4.89 3.03 -20.73
C GLY A 104 -5.93 2.63 -21.76
N ASN A 105 -5.53 1.82 -22.74
CA ASN A 105 -6.45 1.29 -23.74
C ASN A 105 -7.34 0.17 -23.21
N HIS A 106 -6.91 -0.51 -22.13
CA HIS A 106 -7.63 -1.61 -21.47
C HIS A 106 -7.95 -1.38 -19.98
N GLY A 107 -7.74 -0.16 -19.46
CA GLY A 107 -8.04 0.20 -18.07
C GLY A 107 -6.88 0.85 -17.35
N GLU A 108 -6.93 0.86 -16.03
CA GLU A 108 -5.78 1.18 -15.19
C GLU A 108 -4.63 0.20 -15.45
N ASP A 109 -3.41 0.70 -15.51
CA ASP A 109 -2.26 -0.21 -15.63
C ASP A 109 -0.98 0.38 -15.03
N VAL A 110 -0.27 -0.41 -14.23
CA VAL A 110 1.00 0.00 -13.62
C VAL A 110 2.13 -0.18 -14.64
N LYS A 111 2.82 0.90 -14.96
CA LYS A 111 3.91 0.88 -15.96
C LYS A 111 5.28 0.82 -15.29
N GLU A 112 5.43 -0.05 -14.29
CA GLU A 112 6.66 -0.20 -13.49
C GLU A 112 7.03 -1.68 -13.31
N LEU A 113 8.31 -1.96 -13.10
CA LEU A 113 8.80 -3.32 -12.92
C LEU A 113 9.24 -3.53 -11.47
N TYR A 114 8.40 -4.21 -10.69
CA TYR A 114 8.65 -4.51 -9.28
C TYR A 114 8.12 -5.89 -8.91
N TYR A 115 8.79 -6.53 -7.94
CA TYR A 115 8.51 -7.90 -7.55
C TYR A 115 8.59 -8.04 -6.04
N TYR A 116 7.50 -8.50 -5.42
CA TYR A 116 7.53 -8.98 -4.05
C TYR A 116 8.21 -10.34 -4.04
N GLN A 117 9.36 -10.44 -3.36
CA GLN A 117 10.20 -11.62 -3.39
C GLN A 117 10.02 -12.48 -2.14
N ASP A 118 9.80 -11.85 -0.98
CA ASP A 118 9.66 -12.56 0.28
C ASP A 118 8.89 -11.76 1.34
N GLY A 119 8.35 -12.46 2.34
CA GLY A 119 7.64 -11.84 3.46
C GLY A 119 7.15 -12.85 4.49
N THR A 120 7.26 -12.50 5.78
CA THR A 120 6.65 -13.26 6.89
C THR A 120 5.35 -12.60 7.37
N PRO A 121 4.39 -13.35 7.96
CA PRO A 121 3.08 -12.82 8.33
C PRO A 121 3.11 -11.71 9.41
N THR A 122 4.14 -11.70 10.25
CA THR A 122 4.40 -10.61 11.20
C THR A 122 5.27 -9.49 10.62
N HIS A 123 5.63 -9.59 9.35
CA HIS A 123 6.52 -8.67 8.64
C HIS A 123 7.88 -8.51 9.34
N SER A 124 8.34 -9.56 10.04
CA SER A 124 9.64 -9.60 10.69
C SER A 124 10.79 -9.66 9.69
N TYR A 125 10.51 -10.18 8.48
CA TYR A 125 11.33 -10.09 7.29
C TYR A 125 10.44 -9.80 6.09
N MET A 126 10.85 -8.89 5.21
CA MET A 126 10.19 -8.61 3.93
C MET A 126 11.25 -8.24 2.88
N LYS A 127 11.06 -8.67 1.64
CA LYS A 127 11.97 -8.37 0.52
C LYS A 127 11.20 -8.06 -0.76
N MET A 128 11.59 -7.00 -1.44
CA MET A 128 11.12 -6.68 -2.78
C MET A 128 12.27 -6.21 -3.68
N LEU A 129 12.06 -6.33 -4.98
CA LEU A 129 12.92 -5.83 -6.04
C LEU A 129 12.19 -4.75 -6.84
N TYR A 130 12.87 -3.65 -7.14
CA TYR A 130 12.44 -2.63 -8.07
C TYR A 130 13.49 -2.46 -9.17
N ILE A 131 13.06 -2.41 -10.42
CA ILE A 131 13.94 -2.18 -11.57
C ILE A 131 13.83 -0.71 -11.99
N TYR A 132 14.95 0.01 -11.94
CA TYR A 132 14.99 1.44 -12.23
C TYR A 132 15.93 1.73 -13.42
N PRO A 133 15.41 2.22 -14.56
CA PRO A 133 16.22 2.40 -15.77
C PRO A 133 17.29 3.48 -15.62
N HIS A 134 18.42 3.31 -16.34
CA HIS A 134 19.42 4.37 -16.46
C HIS A 134 18.89 5.57 -17.27
N ALA A 135 18.10 5.29 -18.31
CA ALA A 135 17.47 6.31 -19.15
C ALA A 135 16.32 7.02 -18.43
N ALA A 136 15.95 8.20 -18.92
CA ALA A 136 14.76 8.90 -18.45
C ALA A 136 13.51 8.01 -18.61
N PHE A 137 12.70 7.93 -17.57
CA PHE A 137 11.50 7.13 -17.58
C PHE A 137 10.45 7.71 -18.57
N PRO A 138 9.82 6.89 -19.43
CA PRO A 138 9.05 7.36 -20.58
C PRO A 138 7.59 7.72 -20.25
N TYR A 139 7.34 8.59 -19.27
CA TYR A 139 6.00 8.93 -18.78
C TYR A 139 5.02 9.35 -19.90
N ALA A 140 5.42 10.34 -20.71
CA ALA A 140 4.56 10.91 -21.75
C ALA A 140 4.32 9.92 -22.90
N GLU A 141 5.36 9.19 -23.33
CA GLU A 141 5.25 8.22 -24.41
C GLU A 141 4.31 7.06 -24.05
N LEU A 142 4.35 6.58 -22.79
CA LEU A 142 3.43 5.56 -22.30
C LEU A 142 1.97 6.01 -22.41
N VAL A 143 1.67 7.24 -22.00
CA VAL A 143 0.31 7.81 -22.07
C VAL A 143 -0.12 8.01 -23.52
N GLU A 144 0.73 8.61 -24.35
CA GLU A 144 0.41 8.93 -25.74
C GLU A 144 0.17 7.66 -26.57
N ARG A 145 1.08 6.69 -26.51
CA ARG A 145 0.99 5.46 -27.32
C ARG A 145 -0.18 4.56 -26.91
N ASN A 146 -0.47 4.45 -25.60
CA ASN A 146 -1.65 3.68 -25.16
C ASN A 146 -2.95 4.35 -25.59
N ARG A 147 -3.05 5.68 -25.49
CA ARG A 147 -4.21 6.43 -25.99
C ARG A 147 -4.40 6.26 -27.50
N GLU A 148 -3.30 6.28 -28.28
CA GLU A 148 -3.33 6.07 -29.73
C GLU A 148 -3.71 4.64 -30.14
N SER A 149 -3.28 3.63 -29.38
CA SER A 149 -3.62 2.22 -29.63
C SER A 149 -5.14 1.98 -29.60
N GLY A 150 -5.82 2.66 -28.68
CA GLY A 150 -7.27 2.59 -28.51
C GLY A 150 -7.79 1.21 -28.10
N VAL A 151 -9.09 1.09 -27.85
CA VAL A 151 -9.70 -0.10 -27.24
C VAL A 151 -9.54 -1.41 -28.06
N HIS A 152 -9.26 -1.30 -29.35
CA HIS A 152 -9.05 -2.45 -30.24
C HIS A 152 -7.57 -2.78 -30.47
N GLY A 153 -6.67 -1.89 -30.06
CA GLY A 153 -5.24 -2.11 -30.12
C GLY A 153 -4.75 -2.95 -28.95
N ARG A 154 -3.50 -3.42 -29.05
CA ARG A 154 -2.81 -4.09 -27.95
C ARG A 154 -2.29 -3.05 -26.97
N GLU A 155 -2.27 -3.41 -25.70
CA GLU A 155 -1.60 -2.64 -24.66
C GLU A 155 -0.11 -2.46 -24.98
N ILE A 156 0.39 -1.24 -24.78
CA ILE A 156 1.79 -0.88 -24.97
C ILE A 156 2.48 -0.94 -23.61
N GLU A 157 3.45 -1.83 -23.52
CA GLU A 157 4.10 -2.17 -22.25
C GLU A 157 5.41 -1.45 -22.04
N LEU A 158 5.79 -1.24 -20.78
CA LEU A 158 7.03 -0.55 -20.44
C LEU A 158 8.24 -1.24 -21.09
N TRP A 159 8.28 -2.57 -21.10
CA TRP A 159 9.39 -3.33 -21.65
C TRP A 159 9.54 -3.21 -23.17
N GLU A 160 8.51 -2.76 -23.88
CA GLU A 160 8.61 -2.47 -25.32
C GLU A 160 9.21 -1.10 -25.58
N ILE A 161 8.91 -0.11 -24.72
CA ILE A 161 9.49 1.23 -24.83
C ILE A 161 10.95 1.18 -24.40
N LEU A 162 11.24 0.45 -23.32
CA LEU A 162 12.57 0.27 -22.76
C LEU A 162 13.27 -1.00 -23.27
N GLU A 163 12.94 -1.48 -24.47
CA GLU A 163 13.48 -2.75 -25.01
C GLU A 163 15.02 -2.74 -25.02
N LEU A 164 15.62 -1.61 -25.42
CA LEU A 164 17.07 -1.44 -25.48
C LEU A 164 17.68 -1.44 -24.07
N GLU A 165 17.11 -0.67 -23.15
CA GLU A 165 17.57 -0.58 -21.77
C GLU A 165 17.51 -1.94 -21.08
N LEU A 166 16.42 -2.69 -21.26
CA LEU A 166 16.26 -4.01 -20.64
C LEU A 166 17.17 -5.06 -21.28
N THR A 167 17.28 -5.09 -22.61
CA THR A 167 18.11 -6.07 -23.33
C THR A 167 19.61 -5.83 -23.07
N GLU A 168 20.04 -4.57 -23.01
CA GLU A 168 21.42 -4.21 -22.66
C GLU A 168 21.68 -4.11 -21.15
N ARG A 169 20.69 -4.48 -20.33
CA ARG A 169 20.76 -4.45 -18.85
C ARG A 169 21.06 -3.06 -18.26
N ARG A 170 20.73 -1.97 -18.96
CA ARG A 170 20.93 -0.57 -18.53
C ARG A 170 19.89 -0.12 -17.50
N PHE A 171 19.90 -0.77 -16.35
CA PHE A 171 19.05 -0.45 -15.22
C PHE A 171 19.75 -0.80 -13.91
N PHE A 172 19.24 -0.23 -12.83
CA PHE A 172 19.56 -0.62 -11.48
C PHE A 172 18.57 -1.69 -11.00
N GLU A 173 19.08 -2.79 -10.47
CA GLU A 173 18.30 -3.68 -9.60
C GLU A 173 18.37 -3.11 -8.18
N ILE A 174 17.23 -2.66 -7.66
CA ILE A 174 17.12 -2.07 -6.33
C ILE A 174 16.35 -3.03 -5.44
N THR A 175 17.08 -3.75 -4.60
CA THR A 175 16.51 -4.64 -3.59
C THR A 175 16.27 -3.85 -2.30
N ILE A 176 15.03 -3.89 -1.80
CA ILE A 176 14.61 -3.29 -0.53
C ILE A 176 14.23 -4.42 0.43
N GLU A 177 14.98 -4.54 1.51
CA GLU A 177 14.77 -5.55 2.56
C GLU A 177 14.48 -4.90 3.89
N TYR A 178 13.46 -5.39 4.59
CA TYR A 178 13.15 -5.00 5.97
C TYR A 178 13.39 -6.16 6.92
N ALA A 179 13.92 -5.85 8.10
CA ALA A 179 14.07 -6.79 9.19
C ALA A 179 13.70 -6.12 10.52
N LYS A 180 13.04 -6.83 11.42
CA LYS A 180 12.63 -6.30 12.73
C LYS A 180 13.54 -6.78 13.84
N ALA A 181 14.26 -5.89 14.53
CA ALA A 181 15.00 -6.29 15.72
C ALA A 181 14.05 -6.63 16.88
N SER A 182 12.97 -5.86 17.03
CA SER A 182 11.83 -6.10 17.93
C SER A 182 10.52 -5.67 17.26
N ASP A 183 9.38 -5.73 17.95
CA ASP A 183 8.10 -5.25 17.44
C ASP A 183 8.06 -3.73 17.19
N GLU A 184 8.98 -2.95 17.77
CA GLU A 184 9.06 -1.49 17.61
C GLU A 184 10.38 -0.98 16.97
N ASP A 185 11.32 -1.86 16.62
CA ASP A 185 12.64 -1.51 16.07
C ASP A 185 12.83 -2.09 14.67
N LEU A 186 12.82 -1.20 13.68
CA LEU A 186 12.81 -1.53 12.26
C LEU A 186 14.18 -1.25 11.63
N LEU A 187 14.70 -2.23 10.89
CA LEU A 187 15.87 -2.10 10.05
C LEU A 187 15.45 -2.20 8.58
N CYS A 188 16.10 -1.44 7.72
CA CYS A 188 15.94 -1.55 6.28
C CYS A 188 17.31 -1.52 5.59
N ARG A 189 17.53 -2.44 4.65
CA ARG A 189 18.70 -2.50 3.78
C ARG A 189 18.25 -2.27 2.35
N ILE A 190 18.80 -1.24 1.71
CA ILE A 190 18.62 -0.96 0.29
C ILE A 190 19.92 -1.37 -0.39
N THR A 191 19.86 -2.30 -1.34
CA THR A 191 20.99 -2.69 -2.18
C THR A 191 20.67 -2.29 -3.61
N ALA A 192 21.47 -1.40 -4.19
CA ALA A 192 21.35 -1.00 -5.59
C ALA A 192 22.51 -1.58 -6.39
N THR A 193 22.20 -2.38 -7.40
CA THR A 193 23.18 -2.99 -8.31
C THR A 193 23.06 -2.34 -9.68
N ASN A 194 24.14 -1.74 -10.18
CA ASN A 194 24.22 -1.31 -11.57
C ASN A 194 24.38 -2.54 -12.47
N CYS A 195 23.33 -2.95 -13.18
CA CYS A 195 23.37 -4.12 -14.06
C CYS A 195 23.94 -3.81 -15.45
N GLY A 196 24.16 -2.53 -15.75
CA GLY A 196 24.53 -2.05 -17.07
C GLY A 196 26.02 -2.13 -17.37
N PRO A 197 26.38 -2.01 -18.65
CA PRO A 197 27.77 -2.10 -19.10
C PRO A 197 28.62 -0.87 -18.73
N ASP A 198 27.97 0.26 -18.44
CA ASP A 198 28.59 1.55 -18.17
C ASP A 198 28.33 2.01 -16.74
N ALA A 199 29.22 2.86 -16.23
CA ALA A 199 28.97 3.54 -14.97
C ALA A 199 27.78 4.50 -15.11
N ALA A 200 26.88 4.52 -14.13
CA ALA A 200 25.65 5.31 -14.18
C ALA A 200 25.41 6.04 -12.85
N PRO A 201 24.97 7.32 -12.87
CA PRO A 201 24.67 8.06 -11.67
C PRO A 201 23.40 7.52 -11.02
N LEU A 202 23.41 7.42 -9.69
CA LEU A 202 22.24 7.07 -8.90
C LEU A 202 22.18 7.90 -7.63
N HIS A 203 21.00 8.45 -7.39
CA HIS A 203 20.62 9.07 -6.14
C HIS A 203 19.63 8.16 -5.43
N ILE A 204 19.86 7.92 -4.14
CA ILE A 204 18.97 7.13 -3.29
C ILE A 204 18.59 7.99 -2.09
N LEU A 205 17.29 8.17 -1.88
CA LEU A 205 16.72 9.06 -0.90
C LEU A 205 15.68 8.33 -0.05
N PRO A 206 16.08 7.64 1.03
CA PRO A 206 15.15 7.12 2.01
C PRO A 206 14.44 8.27 2.71
N HIS A 207 13.12 8.25 2.67
CA HIS A 207 12.25 9.27 3.24
C HIS A 207 11.63 8.78 4.55
N LEU A 208 11.64 9.63 5.57
CA LEU A 208 10.78 9.49 6.75
C LEU A 208 9.81 10.67 6.77
N PHE A 209 8.52 10.40 6.88
CA PHE A 209 7.50 11.46 6.86
C PHE A 209 6.25 11.10 7.64
N TYR A 210 5.58 12.11 8.16
CA TYR A 210 4.29 11.94 8.81
C TYR A 210 3.15 12.12 7.81
N ARG A 211 2.12 11.26 7.89
CA ARG A 211 0.88 11.50 7.15
C ARG A 211 0.27 12.82 7.60
N ASN A 212 -0.08 13.68 6.63
CA ASN A 212 -0.64 14.98 6.97
C ASN A 212 -2.00 14.80 7.64
N SER A 213 -2.09 15.13 8.93
CA SER A 213 -3.36 15.15 9.66
C SER A 213 -3.74 16.54 10.18
N TRP A 214 -2.80 17.48 10.17
CA TRP A 214 -2.94 18.83 10.71
C TRP A 214 -3.56 19.83 9.73
N SER A 215 -3.42 19.61 8.42
CA SER A 215 -4.05 20.49 7.40
C SER A 215 -5.57 20.39 7.37
N TRP A 216 -6.13 19.35 8.00
CA TRP A 216 -7.55 19.00 7.94
C TRP A 216 -8.30 19.34 9.23
N ASP A 217 -7.60 19.38 10.37
CA ASP A 217 -8.15 19.73 11.68
C ASP A 217 -7.23 20.73 12.39
N ARG A 218 -7.70 21.98 12.52
CA ARG A 218 -6.96 23.10 13.14
C ARG A 218 -6.60 22.88 14.62
N ARG A 219 -7.10 21.82 15.25
CA ARG A 219 -6.75 21.44 16.63
C ARG A 219 -5.52 20.55 16.71
N ARG A 220 -5.02 20.05 15.58
CA ARG A 220 -3.85 19.19 15.52
C ARG A 220 -2.62 20.02 15.16
N GLU A 221 -1.58 19.86 15.95
CA GLU A 221 -0.27 20.41 15.65
C GLU A 221 0.52 19.43 14.75
N PRO A 222 1.38 19.95 13.84
CA PRO A 222 2.25 19.11 13.06
C PRO A 222 3.27 18.39 13.97
N PRO A 223 3.55 17.11 13.71
CA PRO A 223 4.63 16.37 14.39
C PRO A 223 6.01 16.87 13.95
N LEU A 224 7.06 16.42 14.62
CA LEU A 224 8.41 16.94 14.43
C LEU A 224 9.35 15.87 13.85
N LEU A 225 10.05 16.23 12.77
CA LEU A 225 11.33 15.67 12.37
C LEU A 225 12.41 16.73 12.56
N GLU A 226 13.53 16.37 13.17
CA GLU A 226 14.62 17.29 13.49
C GLU A 226 15.98 16.61 13.26
N LYS A 227 16.91 17.31 12.62
CA LYS A 227 18.29 16.87 12.48
C LYS A 227 19.00 16.91 13.83
N ARG A 228 19.51 15.76 14.29
CA ARG A 228 20.32 15.66 15.52
C ARG A 228 21.73 15.11 15.30
N GLY A 229 22.11 14.91 14.06
CA GLY A 229 23.45 14.52 13.64
C GLY A 229 23.55 14.49 12.11
N PRO A 230 24.74 14.19 11.56
CA PRO A 230 24.90 14.02 10.11
C PRO A 230 24.11 12.82 9.55
N GLU A 231 23.85 11.83 10.40
CA GLU A 231 23.25 10.53 10.05
C GLU A 231 22.06 10.19 10.96
N LEU A 232 21.48 11.19 11.63
CA LEU A 232 20.39 11.02 12.60
C LEU A 232 19.30 12.08 12.43
N VAL A 233 18.08 11.60 12.16
CA VAL A 233 16.85 12.37 12.27
C VAL A 233 16.08 11.90 13.52
N TYR A 234 15.84 12.82 14.44
CA TYR A 234 14.93 12.62 15.56
C TYR A 234 13.49 12.85 15.10
N ALA A 235 12.57 12.00 15.56
CA ALA A 235 11.18 12.03 15.20
C ALA A 235 10.33 12.03 16.48
N GLU A 236 9.38 12.97 16.60
CA GLU A 236 8.45 13.04 17.72
C GLU A 236 7.01 13.13 17.21
N HIS A 237 6.15 12.25 17.74
CA HIS A 237 4.73 12.24 17.43
C HIS A 237 3.89 11.90 18.66
N HIS A 238 2.81 12.66 18.89
CA HIS A 238 1.99 12.59 20.11
C HIS A 238 1.56 11.16 20.50
N TYR A 239 1.22 10.30 19.54
CA TYR A 239 0.80 8.91 19.81
C TYR A 239 1.93 7.89 19.78
N LEU A 240 3.01 8.15 19.03
CA LEU A 240 4.10 7.17 18.88
C LEU A 240 5.20 7.41 19.92
N GLY A 241 5.30 8.62 20.46
CA GLY A 241 6.44 9.06 21.26
C GLY A 241 7.64 9.41 20.39
N GLU A 242 8.82 9.30 20.99
CA GLU A 242 10.10 9.59 20.34
C GLU A 242 10.55 8.41 19.48
N ARG A 243 11.17 8.70 18.34
CA ARG A 243 11.80 7.73 17.45
C ARG A 243 13.11 8.31 16.92
N TYR A 244 14.04 7.41 16.61
CA TYR A 244 15.37 7.78 16.11
C TYR A 244 15.60 7.09 14.78
N PHE A 245 15.71 7.87 13.72
CA PHE A 245 15.95 7.39 12.37
C PHE A 245 17.43 7.60 12.02
N TYR A 246 18.16 6.49 12.06
CA TYR A 246 19.57 6.41 11.68
C TYR A 246 19.70 6.00 10.23
N VAL A 247 20.65 6.60 9.55
CA VAL A 247 21.00 6.28 8.17
C VAL A 247 22.50 6.13 8.04
N HIS A 248 22.95 5.13 7.30
CA HIS A 248 24.37 4.94 7.04
C HIS A 248 24.55 4.26 5.70
N ALA A 249 25.64 4.57 5.01
CA ALA A 249 25.95 3.95 3.75
C ALA A 249 27.45 3.70 3.66
N PRO A 250 27.90 2.44 3.82
CA PRO A 250 29.34 2.12 3.81
C PRO A 250 30.04 2.54 2.51
N ASP A 251 29.30 2.56 1.40
CA ASP A 251 29.82 2.81 0.05
C ASP A 251 29.71 4.28 -0.40
N PHE A 252 29.10 5.14 0.41
CA PHE A 252 28.88 6.55 0.08
C PHE A 252 29.54 7.48 1.10
N ALA A 253 29.68 8.76 0.72
CA ALA A 253 29.91 9.81 1.70
C ALA A 253 28.67 9.98 2.61
N ALA A 254 28.85 10.65 3.74
CA ALA A 254 27.74 10.99 4.64
C ALA A 254 26.62 11.70 3.87
N PRO A 255 25.34 11.40 4.17
CA PRO A 255 24.23 11.91 3.40
C PRO A 255 24.02 13.41 3.61
N THR A 256 23.42 14.05 2.62
CA THR A 256 22.78 15.35 2.86
C THR A 256 21.39 15.10 3.41
N LEU A 257 21.14 15.51 4.65
CA LEU A 257 19.78 15.45 5.22
C LEU A 257 18.97 16.65 4.74
N LEU A 258 17.88 16.38 4.03
CA LEU A 258 16.95 17.35 3.45
C LEU A 258 15.63 17.31 4.20
N PHE A 259 14.99 18.47 4.40
CA PHE A 259 13.74 18.59 5.15
C PHE A 259 12.72 19.46 4.42
N CYS A 260 11.46 19.09 4.53
CA CYS A 260 10.31 19.87 4.11
C CYS A 260 9.10 19.54 4.99
N ASP A 261 7.99 20.22 4.77
CA ASP A 261 6.72 19.86 5.36
C ASP A 261 5.89 19.07 4.35
N ASN A 262 5.25 17.99 4.79
CA ASN A 262 4.35 17.17 3.98
C ASN A 262 3.03 17.92 3.73
N GLU A 263 3.11 19.16 3.26
CA GLU A 263 2.01 20.09 3.01
C GLU A 263 1.89 20.38 1.51
N THR A 264 0.66 20.67 1.09
CA THR A 264 0.33 21.00 -0.29
C THR A 264 1.08 22.27 -0.74
N ASN A 265 1.73 22.19 -1.91
CA ASN A 265 2.27 23.32 -2.63
C ASN A 265 1.15 24.07 -3.37
N TYR A 266 0.44 24.94 -2.65
CA TYR A 266 -0.63 25.77 -3.19
C TYR A 266 -0.15 26.72 -4.29
N ALA A 267 1.11 27.18 -4.25
CA ALA A 267 1.66 28.08 -5.25
C ALA A 267 1.76 27.39 -6.60
N ARG A 268 2.29 26.17 -6.62
CA ARG A 268 2.40 25.35 -7.82
C ARG A 268 1.04 24.92 -8.36
N LEU A 269 0.17 24.40 -7.49
CA LEU A 269 -1.06 23.73 -7.92
C LEU A 269 -2.23 24.69 -8.19
N TYR A 270 -2.28 25.81 -7.46
CA TYR A 270 -3.45 26.69 -7.43
C TYR A 270 -3.12 28.18 -7.56
N GLY A 271 -1.83 28.54 -7.72
CA GLY A 271 -1.40 29.94 -7.78
C GLY A 271 -1.65 30.72 -6.49
N GLN A 272 -1.77 30.04 -5.35
CA GLN A 272 -2.01 30.66 -4.05
C GLN A 272 -0.78 30.61 -3.15
N PRO A 273 -0.61 31.53 -2.18
CA PRO A 273 0.51 31.48 -1.25
C PRO A 273 0.57 30.15 -0.47
N ASN A 274 1.78 29.59 -0.31
CA ASN A 274 2.00 28.40 0.50
C ASN A 274 1.87 28.72 2.01
N THR A 275 1.46 27.71 2.78
CA THR A 275 1.41 27.74 4.25
C THR A 275 2.78 27.53 4.90
N THR A 276 3.70 26.90 4.17
CA THR A 276 5.09 26.66 4.54
C THR A 276 6.04 27.23 3.49
N LEU A 277 7.29 27.50 3.88
CA LEU A 277 8.39 27.85 2.96
C LEU A 277 8.90 26.65 2.18
N HIS A 278 8.73 25.43 2.72
CA HIS A 278 9.28 24.19 2.17
C HIS A 278 8.14 23.16 1.99
N PRO A 279 7.30 23.30 0.96
CA PRO A 279 6.20 22.37 0.71
C PRO A 279 6.71 20.96 0.32
N LYS A 280 5.80 19.98 0.20
CA LYS A 280 6.11 18.55 0.04
C LYS A 280 7.10 18.22 -1.08
N ASP A 281 7.07 18.97 -2.18
CA ASP A 281 7.94 18.80 -3.35
C ASP A 281 9.27 19.54 -3.26
N ALA A 282 9.56 20.22 -2.15
CA ALA A 282 10.82 20.93 -1.96
C ALA A 282 12.05 20.00 -2.01
N ILE A 283 11.93 18.75 -1.53
CA ILE A 283 13.01 17.76 -1.64
C ILE A 283 13.22 17.34 -3.10
N ASN A 284 12.14 17.14 -3.87
CA ASN A 284 12.23 16.86 -5.30
C ASN A 284 12.98 18.00 -6.00
N ASP A 285 12.54 19.23 -5.78
CA ASP A 285 13.08 20.40 -6.44
C ASP A 285 14.54 20.67 -6.03
N ALA A 286 14.89 20.43 -4.77
CA ALA A 286 16.27 20.55 -4.28
C ALA A 286 17.23 19.59 -5.01
N VAL A 287 16.79 18.36 -5.25
CA VAL A 287 17.61 17.31 -5.88
C VAL A 287 17.68 17.50 -7.39
N VAL A 288 16.53 17.62 -8.05
CA VAL A 288 16.43 17.68 -9.51
C VAL A 288 16.98 18.99 -10.07
N ASN A 289 16.76 20.13 -9.38
CA ASN A 289 17.29 21.42 -9.81
C ASN A 289 18.72 21.69 -9.30
N GLY A 290 19.25 20.83 -8.43
CA GLY A 290 20.57 21.01 -7.82
C GLY A 290 20.65 22.22 -6.87
N ASP A 291 19.54 22.56 -6.18
CA ASP A 291 19.49 23.65 -5.20
C ASP A 291 19.07 23.15 -3.81
N PRO A 292 20.04 22.69 -2.98
CA PRO A 292 19.76 22.19 -1.64
C PRO A 292 19.06 23.21 -0.73
N GLN A 293 19.16 24.52 -1.00
CA GLN A 293 18.52 25.55 -0.15
C GLN A 293 17.00 25.43 -0.13
N LEU A 294 16.40 24.81 -1.16
CA LEU A 294 14.98 24.54 -1.21
C LEU A 294 14.52 23.58 -0.11
N ALA A 295 15.41 22.74 0.44
CA ALA A 295 15.12 21.78 1.50
C ALA A 295 16.20 21.75 2.60
N ALA A 296 16.92 22.86 2.80
CA ALA A 296 18.04 22.97 3.75
C ALA A 296 17.62 23.25 5.20
N ALA A 297 16.32 23.18 5.52
CA ALA A 297 15.87 23.30 6.91
C ALA A 297 16.45 22.15 7.75
N ASP A 298 16.64 22.37 9.05
CA ASP A 298 17.04 21.31 10.00
C ASP A 298 15.84 20.62 10.65
N ARG A 299 14.62 20.97 10.24
CA ARG A 299 13.36 20.43 10.76
C ARG A 299 12.22 20.49 9.76
N GLY A 300 11.20 19.65 9.94
CA GLY A 300 9.97 19.64 9.14
C GLY A 300 9.09 18.46 9.54
N THR A 301 8.18 18.05 8.65
CA THR A 301 7.36 16.83 8.83
C THR A 301 7.67 15.73 7.81
N LYS A 302 8.57 15.99 6.85
CA LYS A 302 9.14 15.04 5.89
C LYS A 302 10.64 15.31 5.77
N ALA A 303 11.44 14.25 5.86
CA ALA A 303 12.89 14.30 5.74
C ALA A 303 13.39 13.23 4.78
N ALA A 304 14.51 13.50 4.11
CA ALA A 304 15.20 12.56 3.23
C ALA A 304 16.69 12.52 3.55
N ALA A 305 17.26 11.31 3.57
CA ALA A 305 18.70 11.15 3.58
C ALA A 305 19.20 10.98 2.14
N HIS A 306 19.80 12.02 1.56
CA HIS A 306 20.23 12.00 0.17
C HIS A 306 21.65 11.44 0.04
N PHE A 307 21.74 10.25 -0.53
CA PHE A 307 22.99 9.63 -1.00
C PHE A 307 23.05 9.74 -2.53
N SER A 308 24.21 10.07 -3.09
CA SER A 308 24.42 10.15 -4.54
C SER A 308 25.82 9.68 -4.92
N GLY A 309 25.93 9.02 -6.06
CA GLY A 309 27.22 8.59 -6.57
C GLY A 309 27.13 8.03 -7.98
N LEU A 310 28.29 7.93 -8.63
CA LEU A 310 28.46 7.25 -9.90
C LEU A 310 28.79 5.78 -9.62
N LEU A 311 27.84 4.87 -9.87
CA LEU A 311 28.02 3.44 -9.63
C LEU A 311 28.76 2.81 -10.82
N PRO A 312 29.95 2.22 -10.64
CA PRO A 312 30.61 1.49 -11.71
C PRO A 312 29.77 0.31 -12.22
N ARG A 313 30.08 -0.16 -13.43
CA ARG A 313 29.43 -1.33 -14.01
C ARG A 313 29.45 -2.54 -13.07
N GLU A 314 28.35 -3.28 -13.00
CA GLU A 314 28.24 -4.54 -12.24
C GLU A 314 28.64 -4.43 -10.76
N THR A 315 28.55 -3.23 -10.19
CA THR A 315 28.80 -3.01 -8.75
C THR A 315 27.51 -2.85 -7.99
N SER A 316 27.56 -3.21 -6.70
CA SER A 316 26.46 -3.02 -5.76
C SER A 316 26.91 -2.09 -4.65
N VAL A 317 25.99 -1.24 -4.21
CA VAL A 317 26.15 -0.35 -3.05
C VAL A 317 25.02 -0.59 -2.07
N GLN A 318 25.28 -0.34 -0.78
CA GLN A 318 24.28 -0.52 0.27
C GLN A 318 24.02 0.74 1.08
N ILE A 319 22.76 0.89 1.48
CA ILE A 319 22.30 1.87 2.45
C ILE A 319 21.55 1.12 3.56
N TRP A 320 21.93 1.41 4.80
CA TRP A 320 21.39 0.84 6.01
C TRP A 320 20.59 1.89 6.77
N LEU A 321 19.38 1.52 7.17
CA LEU A 321 18.44 2.38 7.87
C LEU A 321 17.99 1.69 9.15
N ARG A 322 17.79 2.46 10.22
CA ARG A 322 17.15 1.95 11.44
C ARG A 322 16.20 2.99 12.03
N LEU A 323 14.94 2.62 12.21
CA LEU A 323 13.95 3.39 12.96
C LEU A 323 13.78 2.73 14.33
N SER A 324 14.39 3.32 15.36
CA SER A 324 14.46 2.77 16.71
C SER A 324 13.54 3.52 17.68
N PRO A 325 12.95 2.84 18.68
CA PRO A 325 12.22 3.48 19.77
C PRO A 325 13.14 4.18 20.78
N GLU A 326 14.42 3.81 20.82
CA GLU A 326 15.40 4.30 21.79
C GLU A 326 16.65 4.86 21.09
N PRO A 327 17.36 5.82 21.71
CA PRO A 327 18.62 6.33 21.16
C PRO A 327 19.72 5.25 21.26
N ASP A 328 20.53 5.11 20.23
CA ASP A 328 21.62 4.14 20.14
C ASP A 328 22.88 4.83 19.60
N ARG A 329 24.02 4.60 20.25
CA ARG A 329 25.31 5.17 19.82
C ARG A 329 25.97 4.36 18.72
N GLU A 330 25.63 3.08 18.61
CA GLU A 330 26.16 2.16 17.60
C GLU A 330 24.99 1.46 16.90
N PRO A 331 24.11 2.24 16.21
CA PRO A 331 22.82 1.78 15.71
C PRO A 331 22.92 0.61 14.71
N PHE A 332 24.09 0.41 14.11
CA PHE A 332 24.33 -0.64 13.11
C PHE A 332 25.22 -1.79 13.60
N SER A 333 25.62 -1.80 14.88
CA SER A 333 26.51 -2.84 15.45
C SER A 333 25.96 -4.26 15.32
N THR A 334 24.63 -4.44 15.35
CA THR A 334 23.96 -5.73 15.21
C THR A 334 23.20 -5.90 13.88
N PHE A 335 23.36 -4.97 12.94
CA PHE A 335 22.50 -4.85 11.75
C PHE A 335 22.46 -6.14 10.92
N GLU A 336 23.62 -6.62 10.48
CA GLU A 336 23.75 -7.85 9.70
C GLU A 336 23.22 -9.08 10.47
N GLY A 337 23.58 -9.21 11.75
CA GLY A 337 23.13 -10.34 12.58
C GLY A 337 21.62 -10.34 12.88
N VAL A 338 20.91 -9.22 12.68
CA VAL A 338 19.44 -9.18 12.68
C VAL A 338 18.90 -9.68 11.34
N PHE A 339 19.46 -9.24 10.21
CA PHE A 339 19.06 -9.72 8.88
C PHE A 339 19.27 -11.23 8.72
N GLU A 340 20.47 -11.73 9.01
CA GLU A 340 20.79 -13.17 8.93
C GLU A 340 19.79 -14.01 9.73
N ARG A 341 19.44 -13.54 10.94
CA ARG A 341 18.48 -14.22 11.81
C ARG A 341 17.06 -14.18 11.24
N ARG A 342 16.60 -13.04 10.74
CA ARG A 342 15.25 -12.89 10.21
C ARG A 342 15.05 -13.65 8.91
N ILE A 343 16.08 -13.75 8.07
CA ILE A 343 16.10 -14.61 6.88
C ILE A 343 16.01 -16.08 7.29
N ALA A 344 16.87 -16.54 8.21
CA ALA A 344 16.87 -17.93 8.67
C ALA A 344 15.53 -18.35 9.32
N GLU A 345 14.91 -17.45 10.09
CA GLU A 345 13.60 -17.69 10.69
C GLU A 345 12.47 -17.72 9.64
N ALA A 346 12.58 -16.92 8.56
CA ALA A 346 11.64 -16.97 7.44
C ALA A 346 11.77 -18.32 6.70
N ASP A 347 13.00 -18.76 6.43
CA ASP A 347 13.28 -20.07 5.82
C ASP A 347 12.72 -21.21 6.69
N GLU A 348 12.96 -21.18 8.00
CA GLU A 348 12.42 -22.16 8.95
C GLU A 348 10.87 -22.17 8.93
N PHE A 349 10.24 -20.99 8.88
CA PHE A 349 8.79 -20.86 8.81
C PHE A 349 8.21 -21.45 7.52
N PHE A 350 8.79 -21.14 6.35
CA PHE A 350 8.31 -21.69 5.09
C PHE A 350 8.58 -23.20 4.98
N ASP A 351 9.73 -23.68 5.43
CA ASP A 351 10.01 -25.12 5.60
C ASP A 351 8.98 -25.84 6.50
N ALA A 352 8.43 -25.11 7.48
CA ALA A 352 7.44 -25.63 8.40
C ALA A 352 6.05 -25.81 7.77
N ILE A 353 5.59 -24.85 6.96
CA ILE A 353 4.21 -24.81 6.44
C ILE A 353 4.07 -25.47 5.05
N GLN A 354 5.14 -25.54 4.28
CA GLN A 354 5.10 -26.07 2.91
C GLN A 354 4.93 -27.60 2.92
N GLN A 355 4.16 -28.09 1.94
CA GLN A 355 3.97 -29.53 1.79
C GLN A 355 5.25 -30.19 1.30
N ARG A 356 5.62 -31.33 1.88
CA ARG A 356 6.84 -32.09 1.53
C ARG A 356 6.82 -32.65 0.10
N SER A 357 5.67 -32.68 -0.56
CA SER A 357 5.53 -33.14 -1.94
C SER A 357 5.88 -32.08 -2.98
N LEU A 358 6.03 -30.82 -2.58
CA LEU A 358 6.42 -29.74 -3.49
C LEU A 358 7.92 -29.81 -3.78
N ASP A 359 8.30 -29.64 -5.04
CA ASP A 359 9.70 -29.43 -5.44
C ASP A 359 10.17 -28.01 -5.13
N GLU A 360 11.46 -27.73 -5.34
CA GLU A 360 12.07 -26.43 -4.99
C GLU A 360 11.43 -25.26 -5.75
N GLU A 361 11.09 -25.43 -7.02
CA GLU A 361 10.45 -24.39 -7.84
C GLU A 361 9.04 -24.10 -7.33
N GLN A 362 8.23 -25.14 -7.10
CA GLN A 362 6.88 -25.01 -6.54
C GLN A 362 6.88 -24.35 -5.16
N ARG A 363 7.88 -24.67 -4.33
CA ARG A 363 8.07 -24.03 -3.02
C ARG A 363 8.42 -22.55 -3.15
N SER A 364 9.29 -22.21 -4.10
CA SER A 364 9.63 -20.82 -4.39
C SER A 364 8.40 -20.03 -4.86
N VAL A 365 7.64 -20.56 -5.84
CA VAL A 365 6.41 -19.94 -6.35
C VAL A 365 5.39 -19.73 -5.24
N GLN A 366 5.17 -20.72 -4.38
CA GLN A 366 4.22 -20.58 -3.27
C GLN A 366 4.66 -19.49 -2.27
N ARG A 367 5.95 -19.45 -1.91
CA ARG A 367 6.49 -18.43 -0.99
C ARG A 367 6.34 -17.03 -1.58
N GLN A 368 6.65 -16.86 -2.87
CA GLN A 368 6.53 -15.58 -3.55
C GLN A 368 5.06 -15.13 -3.69
N ALA A 369 4.14 -16.05 -3.99
CA ALA A 369 2.70 -15.75 -4.04
C ALA A 369 2.17 -15.30 -2.66
N LEU A 370 2.61 -15.94 -1.57
CA LEU A 370 2.28 -15.51 -0.21
C LEU A 370 2.91 -14.14 0.10
N ALA A 371 4.14 -13.88 -0.35
CA ALA A 371 4.76 -12.57 -0.21
C ALA A 371 3.91 -11.48 -0.87
N GLY A 372 3.37 -11.73 -2.07
CA GLY A 372 2.46 -10.79 -2.74
C GLY A 372 1.24 -10.42 -1.89
N LEU A 373 0.58 -11.39 -1.26
CA LEU A 373 -0.55 -11.14 -0.35
C LEU A 373 -0.12 -10.38 0.92
N LEU A 374 1.07 -10.67 1.46
CA LEU A 374 1.58 -10.03 2.67
C LEU A 374 2.03 -8.58 2.43
N TRP A 375 2.65 -8.31 1.28
CA TRP A 375 2.98 -6.95 0.84
C TRP A 375 1.74 -6.13 0.52
N SER A 376 0.67 -6.75 0.01
CA SER A 376 -0.60 -6.09 -0.36
C SER A 376 -1.53 -5.79 0.82
N LYS A 377 -1.09 -5.99 2.07
CA LYS A 377 -1.81 -5.46 3.24
C LYS A 377 -1.63 -3.93 3.27
N GLN A 378 -2.72 -3.17 3.27
CA GLN A 378 -2.67 -1.71 3.22
C GLN A 378 -3.47 -1.06 4.34
N PHE A 379 -2.97 0.07 4.84
CA PHE A 379 -3.76 0.98 5.67
C PHE A 379 -4.86 1.62 4.82
N TYR A 380 -6.10 1.44 5.26
CA TYR A 380 -7.29 1.98 4.61
C TYR A 380 -8.09 2.81 5.62
N HIS A 381 -8.18 4.10 5.32
CA HIS A 381 -8.89 5.08 6.13
C HIS A 381 -9.89 5.81 5.27
N PHE A 382 -11.17 5.66 5.59
CA PHE A 382 -12.23 6.31 4.84
C PHE A 382 -13.46 6.49 5.71
N GLY A 383 -13.76 7.74 6.06
CA GLY A 383 -14.97 8.12 6.77
C GLY A 383 -15.93 8.77 5.80
N VAL A 384 -16.95 8.04 5.32
CA VAL A 384 -17.83 8.50 4.23
C VAL A 384 -18.56 9.78 4.61
N GLY A 385 -19.14 9.85 5.82
CA GLY A 385 -19.81 11.06 6.28
C GLY A 385 -18.89 12.28 6.31
N HIS A 386 -17.63 12.12 6.75
CA HIS A 386 -16.64 13.20 6.76
C HIS A 386 -16.22 13.59 5.34
N TRP A 387 -16.01 12.60 4.46
CA TRP A 387 -15.64 12.83 3.07
C TRP A 387 -16.71 13.59 2.28
N LEU A 388 -17.99 13.25 2.46
CA LEU A 388 -19.11 13.92 1.80
C LEU A 388 -19.19 15.40 2.20
N HIS A 389 -19.02 15.71 3.48
CA HIS A 389 -19.13 17.07 4.01
C HIS A 389 -17.83 17.89 3.96
N GLY A 390 -16.69 17.23 3.77
CA GLY A 390 -15.37 17.84 3.77
C GLY A 390 -14.84 18.17 5.16
N ASP A 391 -13.57 18.56 5.21
CA ASP A 391 -12.90 18.96 6.45
C ASP A 391 -13.10 20.46 6.74
N SER A 392 -13.40 20.79 8.00
CA SER A 392 -13.68 22.18 8.43
C SER A 392 -12.55 23.19 8.19
N ALA A 393 -11.31 22.72 8.04
CA ALA A 393 -10.15 23.55 7.75
C ALA A 393 -9.97 23.84 6.25
N GLN A 394 -10.75 23.19 5.39
CA GLN A 394 -10.66 23.24 3.93
C GLN A 394 -11.90 23.93 3.31
N PRO A 395 -11.84 24.35 2.04
CA PRO A 395 -13.03 24.77 1.32
C PRO A 395 -14.12 23.70 1.35
N ALA A 396 -15.37 24.13 1.51
CA ALA A 396 -16.50 23.20 1.49
C ALA A 396 -16.59 22.53 0.11
N PRO A 397 -16.77 21.20 0.05
CA PRO A 397 -16.93 20.50 -1.22
C PRO A 397 -18.28 20.84 -1.88
N PRO A 398 -18.41 20.58 -3.19
CA PRO A 398 -19.68 20.78 -3.92
C PRO A 398 -20.85 20.04 -3.28
N GLN A 399 -22.00 20.71 -3.16
CA GLN A 399 -23.19 20.17 -2.51
C GLN A 399 -23.73 18.90 -3.19
N ASP A 400 -23.59 18.80 -4.51
CA ASP A 400 -24.07 17.68 -5.33
C ASP A 400 -23.46 16.33 -4.89
N ARG A 401 -22.28 16.32 -4.26
CA ARG A 401 -21.65 15.10 -3.72
C ARG A 401 -22.51 14.42 -2.66
N THR A 402 -23.33 15.16 -1.92
CA THR A 402 -24.21 14.59 -0.88
C THR A 402 -25.31 13.68 -1.43
N ALA A 403 -25.56 13.70 -2.74
CA ALA A 403 -26.43 12.76 -3.45
C ALA A 403 -25.65 11.84 -4.41
N GLY A 404 -24.32 11.90 -4.38
CA GLY A 404 -23.43 11.14 -5.25
C GLY A 404 -23.01 9.80 -4.66
N ARG A 405 -21.83 9.35 -5.11
CA ARG A 405 -21.21 8.07 -4.73
C ARG A 405 -21.24 7.86 -3.21
N ASN A 406 -21.65 6.66 -2.78
CA ASN A 406 -21.69 6.22 -1.38
C ASN A 406 -22.49 7.12 -0.42
N SER A 407 -23.37 8.00 -0.91
CA SER A 407 -24.17 8.92 -0.07
C SER A 407 -25.06 8.21 0.97
N ASP A 408 -25.50 6.99 0.68
CA ASP A 408 -26.29 6.15 1.60
C ASP A 408 -25.43 5.43 2.66
N TRP A 409 -24.11 5.52 2.58
CA TRP A 409 -23.15 4.79 3.43
C TRP A 409 -22.44 5.69 4.46
N THR A 410 -23.08 6.76 4.89
CA THR A 410 -22.51 7.77 5.83
C THR A 410 -21.99 7.21 7.16
N HIS A 411 -22.46 6.03 7.58
CA HIS A 411 -22.03 5.32 8.78
C HIS A 411 -20.67 4.61 8.63
N VAL A 412 -20.18 4.41 7.40
CA VAL A 412 -18.90 3.76 7.16
C VAL A 412 -17.77 4.62 7.67
N TYR A 413 -16.97 4.04 8.56
CA TYR A 413 -15.74 4.62 9.07
C TYR A 413 -14.67 3.53 9.14
N ALA A 414 -13.84 3.47 8.11
CA ALA A 414 -12.69 2.57 8.05
C ALA A 414 -11.45 3.26 8.62
N LEU A 415 -10.68 2.54 9.45
CA LEU A 415 -9.36 2.95 9.95
C LEU A 415 -8.57 1.70 10.33
N ASP A 416 -8.35 0.83 9.35
CA ASP A 416 -7.81 -0.51 9.56
C ASP A 416 -6.77 -0.84 8.50
N VAL A 417 -5.93 -1.84 8.79
CA VAL A 417 -5.13 -2.49 7.75
C VAL A 417 -5.96 -3.62 7.15
N ILE A 418 -6.09 -3.63 5.82
CA ILE A 418 -6.95 -4.55 5.07
C ILE A 418 -6.12 -5.25 3.99
N SER A 419 -6.46 -6.50 3.68
CA SER A 419 -5.91 -7.19 2.51
C SER A 419 -6.51 -6.63 1.23
N MET A 420 -5.68 -6.09 0.35
CA MET A 420 -6.12 -5.56 -0.95
C MET A 420 -5.93 -6.57 -2.09
N PRO A 421 -6.72 -6.47 -3.18
CA PRO A 421 -6.51 -7.26 -4.39
C PRO A 421 -5.13 -6.98 -5.02
N ASP A 422 -4.79 -5.70 -5.13
CA ASP A 422 -3.48 -5.23 -5.55
C ASP A 422 -3.11 -3.94 -4.82
N LYS A 423 -1.81 -3.67 -4.66
CA LYS A 423 -1.32 -2.53 -3.88
C LYS A 423 -1.27 -1.21 -4.67
N TRP A 424 -1.35 -1.29 -6.00
CA TRP A 424 -1.30 -0.16 -6.91
C TRP A 424 -2.63 0.04 -7.66
N GLU A 425 -3.15 -0.99 -8.32
CA GLU A 425 -4.35 -0.90 -9.17
C GLU A 425 -5.61 -0.72 -8.32
N TYR A 426 -5.73 -1.55 -7.28
CA TYR A 426 -6.85 -1.59 -6.34
C TYR A 426 -6.41 -1.20 -4.93
N PRO A 427 -5.97 0.06 -4.66
CA PRO A 427 -5.52 0.49 -3.34
C PRO A 427 -6.70 0.74 -2.39
N TRP A 428 -7.67 -0.16 -2.44
CA TRP A 428 -8.96 -0.21 -1.77
C TRP A 428 -9.44 -1.67 -1.74
N PHE A 429 -10.31 -2.02 -0.80
CA PHE A 429 -10.78 -3.39 -0.67
C PHE A 429 -11.93 -3.69 -1.61
N ALA A 430 -11.97 -4.91 -2.14
CA ALA A 430 -13.16 -5.53 -2.68
C ALA A 430 -13.57 -6.69 -1.76
N ALA A 431 -14.84 -6.71 -1.32
CA ALA A 431 -15.28 -7.64 -0.29
C ALA A 431 -15.20 -9.10 -0.74
N TRP A 432 -15.52 -9.39 -2.00
CA TRP A 432 -15.46 -10.74 -2.54
C TRP A 432 -14.01 -11.21 -2.77
N ASP A 433 -13.11 -10.37 -3.29
CA ASP A 433 -11.68 -10.65 -3.37
C ASP A 433 -11.08 -10.96 -1.98
N LEU A 434 -11.41 -10.15 -0.97
CA LEU A 434 -10.99 -10.40 0.41
C LEU A 434 -11.41 -11.79 0.89
N ALA A 435 -12.61 -12.25 0.55
CA ALA A 435 -13.08 -13.59 0.88
C ALA A 435 -12.23 -14.70 0.22
N PHE A 436 -11.59 -14.45 -0.93
CA PHE A 436 -10.62 -15.36 -1.52
C PHE A 436 -9.23 -15.21 -0.89
N HIS A 437 -8.75 -13.98 -0.65
CA HIS A 437 -7.42 -13.70 -0.06
C HIS A 437 -7.21 -14.39 1.29
N VAL A 438 -8.24 -14.41 2.14
CA VAL A 438 -8.13 -14.94 3.50
C VAL A 438 -7.90 -16.46 3.53
N ILE A 439 -8.20 -17.19 2.45
CA ILE A 439 -8.01 -18.65 2.39
C ILE A 439 -6.52 -19.01 2.36
N PRO A 440 -5.69 -18.53 1.41
CA PRO A 440 -4.24 -18.73 1.49
C PRO A 440 -3.63 -18.01 2.69
N LEU A 441 -4.14 -16.84 3.11
CA LEU A 441 -3.63 -16.17 4.32
C LEU A 441 -3.86 -17.01 5.59
N ALA A 442 -4.93 -17.82 5.67
CA ALA A 442 -5.15 -18.70 6.81
C ALA A 442 -4.09 -19.80 6.94
N LEU A 443 -3.28 -20.06 5.91
CA LEU A 443 -2.13 -20.97 5.98
C LEU A 443 -0.96 -20.37 6.78
N VAL A 444 -0.81 -19.04 6.77
CA VAL A 444 0.32 -18.32 7.38
C VAL A 444 -0.06 -17.48 8.59
N ASP A 445 -1.30 -16.99 8.64
CA ASP A 445 -1.82 -16.13 9.70
C ASP A 445 -3.34 -16.37 9.92
N PRO A 446 -3.69 -17.49 10.58
CA PRO A 446 -5.08 -17.86 10.90
C PRO A 446 -5.91 -16.77 11.60
N GLU A 447 -5.30 -16.09 12.58
CA GLU A 447 -5.94 -15.03 13.35
C GLU A 447 -6.32 -13.86 12.44
N TRP A 448 -5.37 -13.42 11.60
CA TRP A 448 -5.60 -12.34 10.66
C TRP A 448 -6.72 -12.66 9.65
N ALA A 449 -6.69 -13.87 9.07
CA ALA A 449 -7.72 -14.31 8.12
C ALA A 449 -9.14 -14.21 8.72
N LYS A 450 -9.32 -14.70 9.96
CA LYS A 450 -10.58 -14.60 10.70
C LYS A 450 -10.96 -13.15 10.98
N ARG A 451 -9.99 -12.33 11.40
CA ARG A 451 -10.21 -10.91 11.71
C ARG A 451 -10.66 -10.12 10.48
N GLN A 452 -10.07 -10.35 9.30
CA GLN A 452 -10.43 -9.70 8.05
C GLN A 452 -11.88 -10.03 7.63
N LEU A 453 -12.30 -11.29 7.78
CA LEU A 453 -13.69 -11.68 7.52
C LEU A 453 -14.68 -11.01 8.48
N ILE A 454 -14.33 -10.90 9.76
CA ILE A 454 -15.17 -10.20 10.76
C ILE A 454 -15.21 -8.69 10.48
N LEU A 455 -14.13 -8.10 9.98
CA LEU A 455 -13.98 -6.66 9.80
C LEU A 455 -15.11 -6.07 8.94
N LEU A 456 -15.36 -6.64 7.76
CA LEU A 456 -16.42 -6.15 6.86
C LEU A 456 -17.85 -6.39 7.40
N LEU A 457 -17.99 -7.10 8.51
CA LEU A 457 -19.26 -7.39 9.19
C LEU A 457 -19.49 -6.53 10.43
N ARG A 458 -18.52 -5.67 10.78
CA ARG A 458 -18.63 -4.71 11.88
C ARG A 458 -19.68 -3.64 11.55
N GLU A 459 -20.31 -3.12 12.59
CA GLU A 459 -21.36 -2.09 12.54
C GLU A 459 -20.92 -0.75 11.91
N TRP A 460 -19.62 -0.51 11.80
CA TRP A 460 -19.04 0.66 11.10
C TRP A 460 -18.55 0.33 9.67
N TYR A 461 -18.85 -0.88 9.16
CA TYR A 461 -18.63 -1.29 7.77
C TYR A 461 -19.92 -1.81 7.11
N MET A 462 -20.60 -2.77 7.74
CA MET A 462 -21.83 -3.37 7.24
C MET A 462 -22.99 -2.37 7.33
N HIS A 463 -23.74 -2.24 6.24
CA HIS A 463 -24.94 -1.43 6.20
C HIS A 463 -25.97 -1.92 7.24
N PRO A 464 -26.74 -1.04 7.92
CA PRO A 464 -27.77 -1.43 8.88
C PRO A 464 -28.82 -2.42 8.34
N SER A 465 -29.00 -2.49 7.02
CA SER A 465 -29.88 -3.48 6.38
C SER A 465 -29.28 -4.89 6.28
N GLY A 466 -28.00 -5.09 6.62
CA GLY A 466 -27.26 -6.34 6.47
C GLY A 466 -26.35 -6.41 5.23
N GLN A 467 -26.30 -5.39 4.37
CA GLN A 467 -25.45 -5.41 3.19
C GLN A 467 -23.98 -5.27 3.57
N ILE A 468 -23.12 -6.11 3.00
CA ILE A 468 -21.66 -5.97 3.09
C ILE A 468 -21.22 -4.96 2.01
N PRO A 469 -20.39 -3.95 2.33
CA PRO A 469 -19.94 -2.97 1.35
C PRO A 469 -19.15 -3.68 0.25
N ALA A 470 -19.49 -3.45 -1.03
CA ALA A 470 -18.84 -4.14 -2.13
C ALA A 470 -17.38 -3.70 -2.34
N TYR A 471 -17.18 -2.45 -2.78
CA TYR A 471 -15.86 -1.85 -3.01
C TYR A 471 -15.92 -0.32 -2.98
N GLU A 472 -14.76 0.36 -2.91
CA GLU A 472 -14.66 1.81 -2.68
C GLU A 472 -15.49 2.67 -3.65
N TRP A 473 -15.61 2.25 -4.92
CA TRP A 473 -16.35 2.99 -5.95
C TRP A 473 -17.87 2.92 -5.82
N ALA A 474 -18.42 1.87 -5.20
CA ALA A 474 -19.85 1.68 -5.03
C ALA A 474 -20.12 0.65 -3.90
N PHE A 475 -20.29 1.12 -2.66
CA PHE A 475 -20.55 0.22 -1.54
C PHE A 475 -21.90 -0.49 -1.63
N ASP A 476 -22.89 0.11 -2.28
CA ASP A 476 -24.22 -0.43 -2.52
C ASP A 476 -24.30 -1.46 -3.66
N ASP A 477 -23.20 -1.65 -4.40
CA ASP A 477 -23.15 -2.69 -5.42
C ASP A 477 -23.23 -4.09 -4.81
N VAL A 478 -23.46 -5.07 -5.67
CA VAL A 478 -23.69 -6.46 -5.27
C VAL A 478 -22.54 -7.30 -5.74
N ASN A 479 -21.79 -7.93 -4.83
CA ASN A 479 -20.76 -8.91 -5.19
C ASN A 479 -21.24 -10.35 -4.97
N PRO A 480 -20.56 -11.37 -5.52
CA PRO A 480 -20.86 -12.77 -5.23
C PRO A 480 -20.87 -13.05 -3.71
N PRO A 481 -21.87 -13.77 -3.16
CA PRO A 481 -22.04 -13.97 -1.72
C PRO A 481 -21.09 -15.06 -1.15
N VAL A 482 -19.79 -14.93 -1.43
CA VAL A 482 -18.76 -15.93 -1.08
C VAL A 482 -18.22 -15.79 0.36
N HIS A 483 -18.60 -14.75 1.10
CA HIS A 483 -18.11 -14.47 2.45
C HIS A 483 -18.38 -15.61 3.44
N ALA A 484 -19.59 -16.20 3.39
CA ALA A 484 -19.98 -17.33 4.23
C ALA A 484 -19.20 -18.62 3.88
N TRP A 485 -18.98 -18.86 2.59
CA TRP A 485 -18.15 -19.97 2.12
C TRP A 485 -16.72 -19.82 2.60
N SER A 486 -16.14 -18.63 2.45
CA SER A 486 -14.78 -18.33 2.89
C SER A 486 -14.61 -18.55 4.40
N ALA A 487 -15.55 -18.05 5.21
CA ALA A 487 -15.56 -18.28 6.66
C ALA A 487 -15.54 -19.78 7.01
N LEU A 488 -16.31 -20.59 6.30
CA LEU A 488 -16.30 -22.04 6.48
C LEU A 488 -14.97 -22.67 6.05
N GLN A 489 -14.34 -22.21 4.97
CA GLN A 489 -13.03 -22.71 4.55
C GLN A 489 -11.94 -22.37 5.57
N VAL A 490 -11.89 -21.11 6.03
CA VAL A 490 -10.96 -20.67 7.09
C VAL A 490 -11.17 -21.50 8.36
N TYR A 491 -12.41 -21.72 8.79
CA TYR A 491 -12.69 -22.59 9.93
C TYR A 491 -12.17 -24.02 9.73
N LYS A 492 -12.38 -24.64 8.56
CA LYS A 492 -11.89 -25.99 8.26
C LYS A 492 -10.36 -26.06 8.28
N LEU A 493 -9.70 -25.14 7.59
CA LEU A 493 -8.22 -25.06 7.52
C LEU A 493 -7.60 -24.88 8.90
N THR A 494 -8.17 -24.00 9.71
CA THR A 494 -7.66 -23.72 11.06
C THR A 494 -7.92 -24.88 12.03
N ARG A 495 -9.06 -25.56 11.91
CA ARG A 495 -9.35 -26.78 12.68
C ARG A 495 -8.39 -27.92 12.37
N GLU A 496 -8.06 -28.12 11.10
CA GLU A 496 -7.14 -29.17 10.64
C GLU A 496 -5.68 -28.92 11.05
N SER A 497 -5.28 -27.64 11.16
CA SER A 497 -3.91 -27.26 11.53
C SER A 497 -3.68 -27.17 13.05
N HIS A 498 -4.67 -26.73 13.83
CA HIS A 498 -4.50 -26.45 15.27
C HIS A 498 -5.19 -27.46 16.20
N GLY A 499 -5.91 -28.46 15.67
CA GLY A 499 -6.45 -29.58 16.46
C GLY A 499 -7.71 -29.27 17.29
N GLY A 500 -8.41 -28.16 17.01
CA GLY A 500 -9.65 -27.76 17.69
C GLY A 500 -10.51 -26.85 16.81
N GLY A 501 -11.84 -26.87 17.01
CA GLY A 501 -12.76 -25.98 16.28
C GLY A 501 -12.88 -24.63 16.99
N ASP A 502 -12.65 -23.53 16.27
CA ASP A 502 -12.90 -22.18 16.77
C ASP A 502 -14.40 -21.82 16.64
N THR A 503 -15.18 -22.22 17.65
CA THR A 503 -16.61 -21.95 17.73
C THR A 503 -16.92 -20.48 17.98
N ASP A 504 -16.04 -19.76 18.67
CA ASP A 504 -16.22 -18.33 18.97
C ASP A 504 -16.16 -17.50 17.68
N PHE A 505 -15.23 -17.84 16.77
CA PHE A 505 -15.19 -17.27 15.42
C PHE A 505 -16.50 -17.56 14.66
N LEU A 506 -16.96 -18.81 14.66
CA LEU A 506 -18.19 -19.21 13.98
C LEU A 506 -19.41 -18.46 14.52
N GLU A 507 -19.55 -18.33 15.84
CA GLU A 507 -20.65 -17.61 16.46
C GLU A 507 -20.66 -16.13 16.04
N ARG A 508 -19.50 -15.46 16.10
CA ARG A 508 -19.37 -14.05 15.71
C ARG A 508 -19.74 -13.80 14.27
N ILE A 509 -19.27 -14.64 13.35
CA ILE A 509 -19.54 -14.46 11.92
C ILE A 509 -20.98 -14.88 11.55
N PHE A 510 -21.51 -15.94 12.17
CA PHE A 510 -22.84 -16.47 11.87
C PHE A 510 -23.94 -15.45 12.16
N HIS A 511 -23.92 -14.79 13.32
CA HIS A 511 -24.93 -13.78 13.67
C HIS A 511 -24.97 -12.62 12.67
N LYS A 512 -23.82 -12.16 12.19
CA LYS A 512 -23.74 -11.06 11.21
C LYS A 512 -24.12 -11.53 9.81
N LEU A 513 -23.70 -12.72 9.41
CA LEU A 513 -24.06 -13.30 8.12
C LEU A 513 -25.55 -13.63 8.02
N LEU A 514 -26.24 -13.89 9.14
CA LEU A 514 -27.69 -14.05 9.14
C LEU A 514 -28.41 -12.75 8.71
N LEU A 515 -27.90 -11.59 9.12
CA LEU A 515 -28.39 -10.28 8.66
C LEU A 515 -28.14 -10.12 7.15
N ASN A 516 -26.94 -10.47 6.69
CA ASN A 516 -26.61 -10.42 5.26
C ASN A 516 -27.47 -11.37 4.42
N PHE A 517 -27.68 -12.60 4.89
CA PHE A 517 -28.56 -13.56 4.24
C PHE A 517 -30.01 -13.05 4.17
N THR A 518 -30.50 -12.46 5.27
CA THR A 518 -31.84 -11.84 5.31
C THR A 518 -31.95 -10.68 4.31
N TRP A 519 -30.89 -9.90 4.13
CA TRP A 519 -30.82 -8.86 3.10
C TRP A 519 -30.91 -9.47 1.69
N TRP A 520 -30.13 -10.51 1.39
CA TRP A 520 -30.14 -11.20 0.09
C TRP A 520 -31.53 -11.71 -0.27
N VAL A 521 -32.16 -12.46 0.63
CA VAL A 521 -33.51 -13.04 0.39
C VAL A 521 -34.56 -11.94 0.18
N ASN A 522 -34.50 -10.83 0.92
CA ASN A 522 -35.53 -9.79 0.81
C ASN A 522 -35.32 -8.80 -0.34
N ARG A 523 -34.07 -8.52 -0.73
CA ARG A 523 -33.74 -7.47 -1.70
C ARG A 523 -33.34 -8.00 -3.07
N LYS A 524 -32.90 -9.25 -3.13
CA LYS A 524 -32.37 -9.87 -4.35
C LYS A 524 -33.08 -11.18 -4.69
N ASP A 525 -34.11 -11.61 -3.97
CA ASP A 525 -34.98 -12.71 -4.40
C ASP A 525 -36.45 -12.26 -4.37
N ILE A 526 -36.80 -11.29 -5.22
CA ILE A 526 -38.14 -10.67 -5.21
C ILE A 526 -39.24 -11.71 -5.50
N ALA A 527 -38.90 -12.76 -6.27
CA ALA A 527 -39.83 -13.83 -6.62
C ALA A 527 -39.89 -14.97 -5.59
N GLY A 528 -39.00 -15.02 -4.60
CA GLY A 528 -38.94 -16.08 -3.58
C GLY A 528 -38.53 -17.44 -4.13
N ASN A 529 -37.77 -17.47 -5.22
CA ASN A 529 -37.38 -18.68 -5.94
C ASN A 529 -36.02 -19.24 -5.48
N ASN A 530 -35.35 -18.59 -4.54
CA ASN A 530 -33.97 -18.88 -4.11
C ASN A 530 -32.95 -18.73 -5.24
N ILE A 531 -33.20 -17.83 -6.18
CA ILE A 531 -32.26 -17.43 -7.24
C ILE A 531 -32.12 -15.90 -7.13
N PHE A 532 -30.89 -15.40 -7.06
CA PHE A 532 -30.67 -14.01 -6.72
C PHE A 532 -30.65 -13.11 -7.96
N GLN A 533 -31.15 -11.90 -7.81
CA GLN A 533 -31.48 -11.00 -8.90
C GLN A 533 -30.46 -9.90 -9.08
N GLY A 534 -29.98 -9.76 -10.31
CA GLY A 534 -29.04 -8.72 -10.72
C GLY A 534 -27.73 -8.74 -9.95
N GLY A 535 -26.91 -7.72 -10.21
CA GLY A 535 -25.65 -7.53 -9.50
C GLY A 535 -24.41 -7.91 -10.29
N PHE A 536 -23.30 -7.39 -9.78
CA PHE A 536 -21.96 -7.49 -10.32
C PHE A 536 -21.32 -8.83 -9.93
N LEU A 537 -21.10 -9.72 -10.91
CA LEU A 537 -20.47 -11.03 -10.67
C LEU A 537 -18.92 -10.96 -10.63
N GLY A 538 -18.32 -9.76 -10.57
CA GLY A 538 -16.88 -9.58 -10.75
C GLY A 538 -16.40 -9.97 -12.16
N LEU A 539 -17.29 -9.82 -13.15
CA LEU A 539 -17.04 -10.13 -14.57
C LEU A 539 -17.51 -8.96 -15.42
N ASP A 540 -16.82 -7.84 -15.22
CA ASP A 540 -17.22 -6.47 -15.57
C ASP A 540 -17.52 -6.32 -17.06
N ASN A 541 -16.80 -7.08 -17.89
CA ASN A 541 -16.81 -6.98 -19.35
C ASN A 541 -17.41 -8.22 -20.04
N ILE A 542 -17.95 -9.19 -19.30
CA ILE A 542 -18.58 -10.40 -19.86
C ILE A 542 -20.10 -10.26 -19.81
N GLY A 543 -20.64 -9.46 -20.73
CA GLY A 543 -22.08 -9.25 -20.87
C GLY A 543 -22.46 -8.54 -22.16
N VAL A 544 -23.67 -8.78 -22.65
CA VAL A 544 -24.24 -8.02 -23.79
C VAL A 544 -24.77 -6.65 -23.34
N PHE A 545 -24.90 -6.45 -22.02
CA PHE A 545 -25.39 -5.25 -21.38
C PHE A 545 -24.77 -5.11 -19.98
N ASP A 546 -24.76 -3.89 -19.46
CA ASP A 546 -24.33 -3.57 -18.10
C ASP A 546 -25.31 -4.18 -17.08
N ARG A 547 -24.84 -5.17 -16.31
CA ARG A 547 -25.67 -5.95 -15.36
C ARG A 547 -26.04 -5.16 -14.09
N SER A 548 -25.38 -4.02 -13.85
CA SER A 548 -25.70 -3.11 -12.75
C SER A 548 -26.87 -2.17 -13.08
N LYS A 549 -27.22 -2.05 -14.37
CA LYS A 549 -28.28 -1.15 -14.86
C LYS A 549 -29.56 -1.91 -15.25
N PRO A 550 -30.71 -1.22 -15.32
CA PRO A 550 -31.93 -1.81 -15.85
C PRO A 550 -31.71 -2.41 -17.25
N LEU A 551 -32.25 -3.60 -17.48
CA LEU A 551 -32.09 -4.29 -18.75
C LEU A 551 -32.69 -3.47 -19.89
N PRO A 552 -31.99 -3.30 -21.03
CA PRO A 552 -32.46 -2.47 -22.15
C PRO A 552 -33.85 -2.86 -22.69
N THR A 553 -34.23 -4.14 -22.57
CA THR A 553 -35.50 -4.69 -23.05
C THR A 553 -36.61 -4.73 -21.99
N GLY A 554 -36.33 -4.26 -20.76
CA GLY A 554 -37.14 -4.56 -19.59
C GLY A 554 -36.94 -6.01 -19.10
N GLY A 555 -37.35 -6.28 -17.86
CA GLY A 555 -37.21 -7.58 -17.19
C GLY A 555 -36.27 -7.56 -15.99
N HIS A 556 -36.09 -8.73 -15.38
CA HIS A 556 -35.18 -8.97 -14.26
C HIS A 556 -34.19 -10.07 -14.63
N LEU A 557 -32.95 -9.95 -14.17
CA LEU A 557 -31.92 -10.99 -14.33
C LEU A 557 -31.93 -11.86 -13.07
N ASP A 558 -32.29 -13.15 -13.19
CA ASP A 558 -32.15 -14.14 -12.13
C ASP A 558 -30.82 -14.91 -12.35
N GLN A 559 -29.96 -15.01 -11.33
CA GLN A 559 -28.65 -15.66 -11.37
C GLN A 559 -28.28 -16.45 -10.11
#